data_AF-A0A316BG98-F1
#
_entry.id   AF-A0A316BG98-F1
#
_cell.length_a   1.000
_cell.length_b   1.000
_cell.length_c   1.000
_cell.angle_alpha   90.00
_cell.angle_beta   90.00
_cell.angle_gamma   90.00
#
_symmetry.space_group_name_H-M   'P 1'
#
loop_
_entity.id
_entity.type
_entity.pdbx_description
1 polymer ?
#
loop_
_entity_poly.entity_id
_entity_poly.type
_entity_poly.pdbx_seq_one_letter_code
_entity_poly.pdbx_strand_id
1 'polypeptide(L)' 'MTYVLLILASLAGLAVCAFFCRKNVLTIREKNKNEPKAYKRGLNYVLTGLWYGYLAVFFVGLTVNNIF' A
#
# COMPACT_ATOMS: atom_id res chain seq x y z
N MET A 1 0.91 11.37 25.73
CA MET A 1 1.82 10.29 25.28
C MET A 1 1.19 9.40 24.20
N THR A 2 -0.08 9.03 24.30
CA THR A 2 -0.76 8.14 23.33
C THR A 2 -0.77 8.66 21.89
N TYR A 3 -0.95 9.96 21.69
CA TYR A 3 -0.93 10.59 20.35
C TYR A 3 0.42 10.47 19.64
N VAL A 4 1.53 10.58 20.37
CA VAL A 4 2.89 10.43 19.82
C VAL A 4 3.11 8.99 19.33
N LEU A 5 2.63 8.00 20.09
CA LEU A 5 2.69 6.60 19.68
C LEU A 5 1.82 6.31 18.45
N LEU A 6 0.64 6.93 18.35
CA LEU A 6 -0.25 6.81 17.20
C LEU A 6 0.36 7.42 15.93
N ILE A 7 1.02 8.57 16.04
CA ILE A 7 1.74 9.22 14.93
C ILE A 7 2.95 8.37 14.49
N LEU A 8 3.72 7.83 15.44
CA LEU A 8 4.83 6.93 15.10
C LEU A 8 4.33 5.64 14.44
N ALA A 9 3.22 5.08 14.92
CA ALA A 9 2.59 3.90 14.33
C ALA A 9 2.05 4.18 12.91
N SER A 10 1.50 5.38 12.66
CA SER A 10 1.01 5.75 11.33
C SER A 10 2.14 5.95 10.32
N LEU A 11 3.25 6.58 10.75
CA LEU A 11 4.46 6.74 9.95
C LEU A 11 5.11 5.39 9.64
N ALA A 12 5.21 4.51 10.64
CA ALA A 12 5.69 3.14 10.44
C ALA A 12 4.77 2.36 9.48
N GLY A 13 3.45 2.51 9.63
CA GLY A 13 2.45 1.90 8.74
C GLY A 13 2.59 2.34 7.29
N LEU A 14 2.84 3.63 7.05
CA LEU A 14 3.14 4.18 5.71
C LEU A 14 4.42 3.60 5.11
N ALA A 15 5.51 3.54 5.89
CA ALA A 15 6.77 2.98 5.44
C ALA A 15 6.64 1.49 5.08
N VAL A 16 5.94 0.72 5.91
CA VAL A 16 5.64 -0.69 5.65
C VAL A 16 4.77 -0.86 4.41
N CYS A 17 3.74 -0.02 4.21
CA CYS A 17 2.92 -0.04 3.01
C CYS A 17 3.74 0.20 1.75
N ALA A 18 4.62 1.19 1.74
CA ALA A 18 5.48 1.48 0.60
C ALA A 18 6.42 0.29 0.28
N PHE A 19 7.00 -0.32 1.31
CA PHE A 19 7.86 -1.49 1.17
C PHE A 19 7.12 -2.69 0.57
N PHE A 20 5.95 -3.04 1.12
CA PHE A 20 5.15 -4.16 0.63
C PHE A 20 4.52 -3.89 -0.74
N CYS A 21 4.15 -2.64 -1.04
CA CYS A 21 3.69 -2.23 -2.36
C CYS A 21 4.75 -2.53 -3.41
N ARG A 22 6.00 -2.08 -3.17
CA ARG A 22 7.13 -2.37 -4.07
C ARG A 22 7.35 -3.87 -4.24
N LYS A 23 7.34 -4.63 -3.14
CA LYS A 23 7.53 -6.09 -3.17
C LYS A 23 6.43 -6.79 -3.98
N ASN A 24 5.17 -6.40 -3.79
CA ASN A 24 4.04 -6.97 -4.53
C ASN A 24 4.07 -6.60 -6.00
N VAL A 25 4.40 -5.35 -6.35
CA VAL A 25 4.54 -4.93 -7.75
C VAL A 25 5.61 -5.75 -8.48
N LEU A 26 6.76 -6.02 -7.84
CA LEU A 26 7.80 -6.87 -8.40
C LEU A 26 7.32 -8.32 -8.58
N THR A 27 6.63 -8.85 -7.57
CA THR A 27 6.07 -10.22 -7.62
C THR A 27 5.03 -10.34 -8.73
N ILE A 28 4.16 -9.33 -8.90
CA ILE A 28 3.17 -9.29 -9.98
C ILE A 28 3.86 -9.20 -11.33
N ARG A 29 4.93 -8.42 -11.45
CA ARG A 29 5.72 -8.33 -12.69
C ARG A 29 6.29 -9.68 -13.09
N GLU A 30 6.79 -10.45 -12.14
CA GLU A 30 7.28 -11.82 -12.38
C GLU A 30 6.13 -12.76 -12.77
N LYS A 31 5.02 -12.75 -12.04
CA LYS A 31 3.83 -13.56 -12.37
C LYS A 31 3.26 -13.23 -13.76
N ASN A 32 3.23 -11.94 -14.11
CA ASN A 32 2.66 -11.47 -15.37
C ASN A 32 3.51 -11.85 -16.59
N LYS A 33 4.81 -12.16 -16.44
CA LYS A 33 5.62 -12.69 -17.56
C LYS A 33 5.05 -14.00 -18.12
N ASN A 34 4.49 -14.84 -17.23
CA ASN A 34 4.00 -16.17 -17.58
C ASN A 34 2.47 -16.22 -17.79
N GLU A 35 1.75 -15.13 -17.48
CA GLU A 35 0.29 -15.10 -17.61
C GLU A 35 -0.12 -14.80 -19.06
N PRO A 36 -0.78 -15.70 -19.80
CA PRO A 36 -1.13 -15.46 -21.20
C PRO A 36 -2.30 -14.47 -21.38
N LYS A 37 -3.09 -14.23 -20.32
CA LYS A 37 -4.30 -13.41 -20.38
C LYS A 37 -4.04 -11.94 -20.06
N ALA A 38 -4.20 -11.07 -21.05
CA ALA A 38 -3.97 -9.63 -20.91
C ALA A 38 -4.82 -8.96 -19.82
N TYR A 39 -6.10 -9.36 -19.68
CA TYR A 39 -7.00 -8.80 -18.65
C TYR A 39 -6.52 -9.12 -17.23
N LYS A 40 -6.00 -10.33 -16.98
CA LYS A 40 -5.44 -10.71 -15.68
C LYS A 40 -4.18 -9.91 -15.36
N ARG A 41 -3.32 -9.64 -16.35
CA ARG A 41 -2.11 -8.83 -16.16
C ARG A 41 -2.45 -7.44 -15.65
N GLY A 42 -3.42 -6.77 -16.28
CA GLY A 42 -3.88 -5.44 -15.90
C GLY A 42 -4.58 -5.42 -14.54
N LEU A 43 -5.49 -6.36 -14.30
CA LEU A 43 -6.29 -6.41 -13.08
C LEU A 43 -5.41 -6.53 -11.82
N ASN A 44 -4.31 -7.29 -11.88
CA ASN A 44 -3.38 -7.43 -10.75
C ASN A 44 -2.76 -6.09 -10.32
N TYR A 45 -2.39 -5.23 -11.28
CA TYR A 45 -1.85 -3.90 -10.97
C TYR A 45 -2.94 -2.96 -10.44
N VAL A 46 -4.14 -3.02 -11.02
CA VAL A 46 -5.27 -2.19 -10.58
C VAL A 46 -5.69 -2.52 -9.15
N LEU A 47 -5.86 -3.81 -8.83
CA LEU A 47 -6.20 -4.24 -7.46
C LEU A 47 -5.11 -3.82 -6.46
N THR A 48 -3.84 -3.97 -6.85
CA THR A 48 -2.71 -3.57 -6.01
C THR A 48 -2.70 -2.07 -5.78
N GLY A 49 -2.92 -1.27 -6.83
CA GLY A 49 -3.04 0.19 -6.72
C GLY A 49 -4.19 0.62 -5.82
N LEU A 50 -5.36 0.00 -5.95
CA LEU A 50 -6.52 0.27 -5.10
C LEU A 50 -6.24 -0.06 -3.63
N TRP A 51 -5.63 -1.22 -3.36
CA TRP A 51 -5.33 -1.66 -2.01
C TRP A 51 -4.33 -0.75 -1.31
N TYR A 52 -3.19 -0.48 -1.94
CA TYR A 52 -2.16 0.38 -1.35
C TYR A 52 -2.55 1.86 -1.36
N GLY A 53 -3.37 2.31 -2.31
CA GLY A 53 -3.98 3.63 -2.30
C GLY A 53 -4.91 3.83 -1.10
N TYR A 54 -5.78 2.85 -0.82
CA TYR A 54 -6.64 2.86 0.37
C TYR A 54 -5.79 2.91 1.66
N LEU A 55 -4.77 2.06 1.78
CA LEU A 55 -3.86 2.06 2.93
C LEU A 55 -3.16 3.40 3.12
N ALA A 56 -2.69 4.03 2.04
CA ALA A 56 -2.06 5.34 2.11
C ALA A 56 -3.02 6.41 2.65
N VAL A 57 -4.25 6.47 2.12
CA VAL A 57 -5.27 7.41 2.59
C VAL A 57 -5.64 7.13 4.06
N PHE A 58 -5.77 5.87 4.44
CA PHE A 58 -6.05 5.47 5.82
C PHE A 58 -4.98 5.98 6.79
N PHE A 59 -3.69 5.71 6.52
CA PHE A 59 -2.62 6.15 7.40
C PHE A 59 -2.42 7.67 7.40
N VAL A 60 -2.63 8.35 6.26
CA VAL A 60 -2.61 9.82 6.19
C VAL A 60 -3.75 10.40 7.02
N GLY A 61 -4.97 9.89 6.88
CA GLY A 61 -6.13 10.31 7.68
C GLY A 61 -5.91 10.09 9.18
N LEU A 62 -5.34 8.94 9.55
CA LEU A 62 -4.98 8.63 10.93
C LEU A 62 -3.89 9.57 11.46
N THR A 63 -2.94 9.97 10.62
CA THR A 63 -1.90 10.95 10.98
C THR A 63 -2.51 12.34 11.19
N VAL A 64 -3.34 12.82 10.27
CA VAL A 64 -3.99 14.14 10.38
C VAL A 64 -4.91 14.22 11.60
N ASN A 65 -5.73 13.18 11.83
CA ASN A 65 -6.69 13.12 12.94
C ASN A 65 -6.03 13.06 14.33
N ASN A 66 -4.78 12.59 14.41
CA ASN A 66 -4.04 12.52 15.68
C ASN A 66 -3.06 13.68 15.87
N ILE A 67 -2.86 14.53 14.85
CA ILE A 67 -2.04 15.74 14.92
C ILE A 67 -2.88 16.99 15.24
N PHE A 68 -4.12 17.07 14.74
CA PHE A 68 -5.10 18.11 15.04
C PHE A 68 -6.03 17.70 16.19
#